data_AF-A0A091BDN8-F1
#
_entry.id   AF-A0A091BDN8-F1
#
_cell.length_a   1.000
_cell.length_b   1.000
_cell.length_c   1.000
_cell.angle_alpha   90.00
_cell.angle_beta   90.00
_cell.angle_gamma   90.00
#
_symmetry.space_group_name_H-M   'P 1'
#
loop_
_entity.id
_entity.type
_entity.pdbx_description
1 polymer ?
#
loop_
_entity_poly.entity_id
_entity_poly.type
_entity_poly.pdbx_seq_one_letter_code
_entity_poly.pdbx_strand_id
1 'polypeptide(L)'
;MAAKTPDSPPSPVAPFEASLDELEQLVLKMEKGDLSLDDSLAAYERGVGLYRQCRAALDQAELRVRLLSDPADPDAGTPFQAAPNDGG
;
A
#
# COMPACT_ATOMS: atom_id res chain seq x y z
N MET A 1 -4.34 -16.71 30.99
CA MET A 1 -3.69 -16.91 29.68
C MET A 1 -4.79 -16.83 28.63
N ALA A 2 -4.99 -15.66 28.01
CA ALA A 2 -6.10 -15.44 27.07
C ALA A 2 -5.68 -15.84 25.65
N ALA A 3 -6.57 -16.57 24.98
CA ALA A 3 -6.36 -17.27 23.73
C ALA A 3 -5.96 -16.33 22.58
N LYS A 4 -4.91 -16.74 21.87
CA LYS A 4 -4.49 -16.19 20.58
C LYS A 4 -5.44 -16.81 19.54
N THR A 5 -6.45 -16.08 19.09
CA THR A 5 -7.32 -16.51 17.98
C THR A 5 -6.48 -16.58 16.70
N PRO A 6 -6.29 -17.76 16.08
CA PRO A 6 -5.89 -17.85 14.70
C PRO A 6 -7.14 -17.73 13.82
N ASP A 7 -6.95 -17.47 12.52
CA ASP A 7 -8.00 -17.47 11.49
C ASP A 7 -8.75 -16.13 11.29
N SER A 8 -7.99 -15.11 10.86
CA SER A 8 -8.49 -14.21 9.83
C SER A 8 -7.82 -14.63 8.51
N PRO A 9 -8.54 -14.70 7.37
CA PRO A 9 -7.91 -14.87 6.08
C PRO A 9 -6.86 -13.78 5.89
N PRO A 10 -5.75 -14.01 5.15
CA PRO A 10 -4.70 -13.02 4.98
C PRO A 10 -5.33 -11.71 4.52
N SER A 11 -5.36 -10.74 5.43
CA SER A 11 -5.99 -9.45 5.18
C SER A 11 -5.01 -8.65 4.33
N PRO A 12 -5.44 -8.02 3.21
CA PRO A 12 -4.57 -7.18 2.39
C PRO A 12 -3.98 -5.98 3.16
N VAL A 13 -4.49 -5.72 4.36
CA VAL A 13 -4.00 -4.71 5.31
C VAL A 13 -2.58 -5.01 5.81
N ALA A 14 -2.28 -6.26 6.16
CA ALA A 14 -0.94 -6.60 6.68
C ALA A 14 0.20 -6.38 5.66
N PRO A 15 0.09 -6.78 4.37
CA PRO A 15 1.11 -6.43 3.38
C PRO A 15 1.13 -4.94 3.06
N PHE A 16 0.01 -4.22 3.15
CA PHE A 16 -0.02 -2.77 2.95
C PHE A 16 0.80 -2.03 4.01
N GLU A 17 0.54 -2.28 5.30
CA GLU A 17 1.23 -1.59 6.40
C GLU A 17 2.75 -1.84 6.36
N ALA A 18 3.17 -3.07 6.06
CA ALA A 18 4.58 -3.41 5.93
C ALA A 18 5.25 -2.71 4.73
N SER A 19 4.60 -2.72 3.55
CA SER A 19 5.14 -2.04 2.37
C SER A 19 5.19 -0.51 2.55
N LEU A 20 4.23 0.06 3.28
CA LEU A 20 4.19 1.50 3.57
C LEU A 20 5.31 1.91 4.54
N ASP A 21 5.48 1.19 5.66
CA ASP A 21 6.56 1.46 6.62
C ASP A 21 7.93 1.39 5.94
N GLU A 22 8.15 0.36 5.12
CA GLU A 22 9.40 0.22 4.39
C GLU A 22 9.63 1.37 3.40
N LEU A 23 8.57 1.84 2.73
CA LEU A 23 8.65 2.96 1.79
C LEU A 23 8.99 4.26 2.52
N GLU A 24 8.38 4.53 3.67
CA GLU A 24 8.67 5.68 4.51
C GLU A 24 10.13 5.68 4.98
N GLN A 25 10.63 4.54 5.48
CA GLN A 25 12.04 4.41 5.89
C GLN A 25 13.00 4.64 4.72
N LEU A 26 12.64 4.17 3.52
CA LEU A 26 13.44 4.33 2.33
C LEU A 26 13.50 5.80 1.89
N VAL A 27 12.37 6.50 1.89
CA VAL A 27 12.30 7.94 1.60
C VAL A 27 13.13 8.73 2.60
N LEU A 28 12.99 8.47 3.90
CA LEU A 28 13.80 9.11 4.94
C LEU A 28 15.31 8.89 4.73
N LYS A 29 15.70 7.73 4.21
CA LYS A 29 17.10 7.45 3.86
C LYS A 29 17.55 8.25 2.63
N MET A 30 16.69 8.39 1.62
CA MET A 30 16.98 9.17 0.41
C MET A 30 17.09 10.66 0.71
N GLU A 31 16.25 11.19 1.59
CA GLU A 31 16.26 12.60 1.99
C GLU A 31 17.50 13.02 2.79
N LYS A 32 18.17 12.07 3.47
CA LYS A 32 19.43 12.34 4.17
C LYS A 32 20.58 12.71 3.23
N GLY A 33 20.52 12.28 1.96
CA GLY A 33 21.50 12.67 0.94
C GLY A 33 22.86 11.98 0.99
N ASP A 34 23.04 10.98 1.87
CA ASP A 34 24.31 10.25 2.04
C ASP A 34 24.47 9.03 1.11
N LEU A 35 23.58 8.86 0.12
CA LEU A 35 23.59 7.73 -0.80
C LEU A 35 24.53 7.98 -1.98
N SER A 36 25.24 6.93 -2.40
CA SER A 36 25.92 6.94 -3.70
C SER A 36 24.90 6.97 -4.85
N LEU A 37 25.35 7.23 -6.08
CA LEU A 37 24.47 7.21 -7.25
C LEU A 37 23.83 5.83 -7.45
N ASP A 38 24.61 4.76 -7.35
CA ASP A 38 24.12 3.39 -7.48
C ASP A 38 23.12 3.03 -6.36
N ASP A 39 23.42 3.43 -5.12
CA ASP A 39 22.49 3.21 -4.01
C ASP A 39 21.20 4.02 -4.16
N SER A 40 21.28 5.22 -4.73
CA SER A 40 20.12 6.08 -5.01
C SER A 40 19.22 5.47 -6.07
N LEU A 41 19.80 4.90 -7.12
CA LEU A 41 19.06 4.17 -8.15
C LEU A 41 18.39 2.91 -7.58
N ALA A 42 19.11 2.13 -6.79
CA ALA A 42 18.56 0.95 -6.13
C ALA A 42 17.44 1.31 -5.14
N ALA A 43 17.59 2.39 -4.39
CA ALA A 43 16.55 2.91 -3.50
C ALA A 43 15.32 3.36 -4.29
N TYR A 44 15.50 4.06 -5.42
CA TYR A 44 14.38 4.46 -6.26
C TYR A 44 13.60 3.25 -6.82
N GLU A 45 14.29 2.26 -7.38
CA GLU A 45 13.67 1.04 -7.91
C GLU A 45 12.86 0.30 -6.83
N ARG A 46 13.45 0.17 -5.63
CA ARG A 46 12.77 -0.42 -4.48
C ARG A 46 11.54 0.39 -4.07
N GLY A 47 11.65 1.71 -4.03
CA GLY A 47 10.53 2.61 -3.70
C GLY A 47 9.37 2.48 -4.68
N VAL A 48 9.65 2.40 -5.98
CA VAL A 48 8.63 2.13 -7.02
C VAL A 48 7.96 0.77 -6.80
N GLY A 49 8.74 -0.26 -6.43
CA GLY A 49 8.22 -1.58 -6.10
C GLY A 49 7.24 -1.56 -4.92
N LEU A 50 7.64 -0.90 -3.82
CA LEU A 50 6.81 -0.75 -2.62
C LEU A 50 5.54 0.04 -2.90
N TYR A 51 5.64 1.16 -3.63
CA TYR A 51 4.47 1.95 -4.04
C TYR A 51 3.45 1.12 -4.81
N ARG A 52 3.91 0.29 -5.76
CA ARG A 52 3.03 -0.60 -6.54
C ARG A 52 2.34 -1.65 -5.65
N GLN A 53 3.05 -2.19 -4.66
CA GLN A 53 2.47 -3.13 -3.69
C GLN A 53 1.39 -2.46 -2.85
N CYS A 54 1.66 -1.25 -2.33
CA CYS A 54 0.67 -0.47 -1.59
C CYS A 54 -0.58 -0.21 -2.44
N ARG A 55 -0.40 0.20 -3.70
CA ARG A 55 -1.52 0.44 -4.62
C ARG A 55 -2.35 -0.82 -4.86
N ALA A 56 -1.69 -1.95 -5.12
CA ALA A 56 -2.39 -3.22 -5.34
C ALA A 56 -3.18 -3.68 -4.12
N ALA A 57 -2.65 -3.47 -2.91
CA ALA A 57 -3.35 -3.79 -1.67
C ALA A 57 -4.60 -2.91 -1.47
N LEU A 58 -4.51 -1.61 -1.79
CA LEU A 58 -5.65 -0.69 -1.78
C LEU A 58 -6.71 -1.09 -2.80
N ASP A 59 -6.31 -1.41 -4.04
CA ASP A 59 -7.24 -1.85 -5.09
C ASP A 59 -7.98 -3.15 -4.68
N GLN A 60 -7.28 -4.09 -4.04
CA GLN A 60 -7.89 -5.32 -3.49
C GLN A 60 -8.87 -5.03 -2.35
N ALA A 61 -8.51 -4.11 -1.45
CA ALA A 61 -9.39 -3.70 -0.36
C ALA A 61 -10.66 -3.04 -0.90
N GLU A 62 -10.53 -2.16 -1.89
CA GLU A 62 -11.63 -1.50 -2.57
C GLU A 62 -12.56 -2.51 -3.26
N LEU A 63 -12.00 -3.46 -4.01
CA LEU A 63 -12.78 -4.53 -4.65
C LEU A 63 -13.58 -5.33 -3.61
N ARG A 64 -12.95 -5.65 -2.47
CA ARG A 64 -13.61 -6.37 -1.39
C ARG A 64 -14.76 -5.57 -0.77
N VAL A 65 -14.59 -4.26 -0.59
CA VAL A 65 -15.67 -3.38 -0.12
C VAL A 65 -16.83 -3.33 -1.12
N ARG A 66 -16.54 -3.23 -2.42
CA ARG A 66 -17.57 -3.22 -3.47
C ARG A 66 -18.38 -4.52 -3.47
N LEU A 67 -17.72 -5.68 -3.46
CA LEU A 67 -18.38 -6.99 -3.40
C LEU A 67 -19.25 -7.18 -2.15
N LEU A 68 -18.84 -6.60 -1.01
CA LEU A 68 -19.62 -6.64 0.22
C LEU A 68 -20.81 -5.65 0.22
N SER A 69 -20.70 -4.56 -0.55
CA SER A 69 -21.72 -3.50 -0.59
C SER A 69 -22.83 -3.79 -1.58
N ASP A 70 -22.49 -4.28 -2.78
CA ASP A 70 -23.45 -4.75 -3.77
C ASP A 70 -22.86 -5.94 -4.57
N PRO A 71 -23.24 -7.18 -4.22
CA PRO A 71 -22.76 -8.37 -4.92
C PRO A 71 -23.39 -8.57 -6.30
N ALA A 72 -24.44 -7.82 -6.67
CA ALA A 72 -25.14 -7.95 -7.95
C ALA A 72 -24.63 -6.95 -9.00
N ASP A 73 -24.01 -5.83 -8.58
CA ASP A 73 -23.37 -4.87 -9.47
C ASP A 73 -22.02 -4.36 -8.90
N PRO A 74 -20.95 -5.16 -8.98
CA PRO A 74 -19.62 -4.80 -8.46
C PRO A 74 -18.93 -3.65 -9.21
N ASP A 75 -19.43 -3.27 -10.39
CA ASP A 75 -18.92 -2.17 -11.22
C ASP A 75 -19.63 -0.83 -10.94
N ALA A 76 -20.79 -0.83 -10.26
CA ALA A 76 -21.49 0.40 -9.85
C ALA A 76 -20.84 1.13 -8.66
N GLY A 77 -19.85 0.52 -8.00
CA GLY A 77 -19.10 1.16 -6.92
C GLY A 77 -18.29 2.35 -7.42
N THR A 78 -18.61 3.56 -6.93
CA THR A 78 -17.80 4.75 -7.19
C THR A 78 -16.36 4.52 -6.72
N PRO A 79 -15.34 4.76 -7.58
CA PRO A 79 -13.95 4.62 -7.17
C PRO A 79 -13.63 5.45 -5.94
N PHE A 80 -12.81 4.92 -5.03
CA PHE A 80 -12.27 5.73 -3.94
C PHE A 80 -11.34 6.78 -4.54
N GLN A 81 -11.85 8.00 -4.69
CA GLN A 81 -11.12 9.12 -5.24
C GLN A 81 -10.14 9.62 -4.17
N ALA A 82 -8.92 9.08 -4.18
CA ALA A 82 -7.81 9.69 -3.46
C ALA A 82 -7.68 11.12 -3.97
N ALA A 83 -7.83 12.09 -3.06
CA ALA A 83 -7.73 13.51 -3.40
C ALA A 83 -6.48 13.74 -4.26
N PRO A 84 -6.56 14.58 -5.31
CA PRO A 84 -5.39 14.91 -6.10
C PRO A 84 -4.31 15.41 -5.14
N ASN A 85 -3.10 14.87 -5.27
CA ASN A 85 -1.95 15.29 -4.48
C ASN A 85 -1.68 16.76 -4.84
N ASP A 86 -2.26 17.70 -4.08
CA ASP A 86 -2.02 19.15 -4.20
C ASP A 86 -0.61 19.45 -3.69
N GLY A 87 0.37 19.15 -4.52
CA GLY A 87 1.77 19.55 -4.39
C GLY A 87 2.04 20.80 -5.23
N GLY A 88 1.49 21.95 -4.80
CA GLY A 88 1.79 23.28 -5.32
C GLY A 88 2.41 24.17 -4.26
#